data_AF-A0A7C9G3H4-F1
#
_entry.id   AF-A0A7C9G3H4-F1
#
_cell.length_a   1.000
_cell.length_b   1.000
_cell.length_c   1.000
_cell.angle_alpha   90.00
_cell.angle_beta   90.00
_cell.angle_gamma   90.00
#
_symmetry.space_group_name_H-M   'P 1'
#
loop_
_entity.id
_entity.type
_entity.pdbx_description
1 polymer ?
#
loop_
_entity_poly.entity_id
_entity_poly.type
_entity_poly.pdbx_seq_one_letter_code
_entity_poly.pdbx_strand_id
1 'polypeptide(L)'
;MKTLPIVAGFFAILSSFSLWATPVTSFVVGGVCDPSRATLNSIMESGEASELLGGVNPSYSASACLVFDGNDDGNANDPQVNIGQKDDGLLNTKYGPDDSLFFIEPEELQNLDDFPAGIADDPGWIHLASVGGAIGQNDQLAVNYDRAGPITTGGLFLDIDALLNMTFTCVDDDNGECKAVDWVIETDPSIIDQVSQLLGEATFDHLVFSIKAGNGFILYDFDFIDIFAQELSDYPASSLNFNTPYKLSGSLSTGDFLNPNGNSAQAISHLNVWARDPSDPSITRINEPSTFGIFILAVIGVISARLARKNPQIS
;
A
#
# COMPACT_ATOMS: atom_id res chain seq x y z
N MET A 1 -53.02 35.58 -34.23
CA MET A 1 -51.70 35.32 -33.61
C MET A 1 -51.93 34.53 -32.33
N LYS A 2 -51.62 33.23 -32.33
CA LYS A 2 -51.65 32.38 -31.15
C LYS A 2 -50.20 32.16 -30.72
N THR A 3 -49.86 32.58 -29.51
CA THR A 3 -48.55 32.40 -28.88
C THR A 3 -48.37 30.95 -28.44
N LEU A 4 -47.29 30.29 -28.89
CA LEU A 4 -46.84 28.99 -28.37
C LEU A 4 -46.16 29.21 -27.01
N PRO A 5 -46.33 28.32 -26.01
CA PRO A 5 -45.49 28.31 -24.84
C PRO A 5 -44.16 27.63 -25.14
N ILE A 6 -43.06 28.33 -24.86
CA ILE A 6 -41.72 27.75 -24.82
C ILE A 6 -41.62 26.96 -23.52
N VAL A 7 -41.60 25.63 -23.63
CA VAL A 7 -41.24 24.76 -22.51
C VAL A 7 -39.71 24.76 -22.43
N ALA A 8 -39.16 25.55 -21.52
CA ALA A 8 -37.76 25.48 -21.15
C ALA A 8 -37.56 24.21 -20.31
N GLY A 9 -37.12 23.12 -20.95
CA GLY A 9 -36.65 21.94 -20.24
C GLY A 9 -35.36 22.26 -19.52
N PHE A 10 -35.42 22.38 -18.19
CA PHE A 10 -34.24 22.31 -17.34
C PHE A 10 -33.69 20.88 -17.45
N PHE A 11 -32.65 20.70 -18.27
CA PHE A 11 -31.76 19.56 -18.14
C PHE A 11 -30.98 19.77 -16.85
N ALA A 12 -31.45 19.19 -15.75
CA ALA A 12 -30.62 18.95 -14.59
C ALA A 12 -29.58 17.91 -15.02
N ILE A 13 -28.38 18.39 -15.36
CA ILE A 13 -27.20 17.53 -15.43
C ILE A 13 -26.96 17.11 -13.99
N LEU A 14 -27.48 15.93 -13.62
CA LEU A 14 -27.02 15.18 -12.46
C LEU A 14 -25.59 14.74 -12.79
N SER A 15 -24.63 15.65 -12.59
CA SER A 15 -23.24 15.26 -12.41
C SER A 15 -23.20 14.52 -11.08
N SER A 16 -23.23 13.19 -11.15
CA SER A 16 -22.79 12.33 -10.07
C SER A 16 -21.30 12.58 -9.86
N PHE A 17 -20.97 13.62 -9.10
CA PHE A 17 -19.68 13.70 -8.43
C PHE A 17 -19.69 12.56 -7.43
N SER A 18 -18.84 11.55 -7.64
CA SER A 18 -18.38 10.72 -6.53
C SER A 18 -17.80 11.68 -5.50
N LEU A 19 -18.40 11.74 -4.32
CA LEU A 19 -17.89 12.49 -3.18
C LEU A 19 -16.61 11.78 -2.71
N TRP A 20 -15.48 12.13 -3.34
CA TRP A 20 -14.16 11.76 -2.86
C TRP A 20 -13.88 12.46 -1.52
N ALA A 21 -13.04 11.84 -0.69
CA ALA A 21 -12.57 12.44 0.56
C ALA A 21 -11.81 13.75 0.30
N THR A 22 -11.90 14.70 1.24
CA THR A 22 -11.26 16.02 1.08
C THR A 22 -10.05 16.14 2.00
N PRO A 23 -8.88 16.58 1.49
CA PRO A 23 -7.73 16.80 2.35
C PRO A 23 -8.05 17.92 3.34
N VAL A 24 -7.70 17.70 4.60
CA VAL A 24 -7.86 18.65 5.70
C VAL A 24 -6.54 18.81 6.44
N THR A 25 -6.33 19.96 7.06
CA THR A 25 -5.14 20.17 7.92
C THR A 25 -5.34 19.60 9.33
N SER A 26 -6.59 19.31 9.71
CA SER A 26 -6.95 18.69 11.00
C SER A 26 -8.42 18.23 11.00
N PHE A 27 -8.74 17.18 11.76
CA PHE A 27 -10.13 16.76 12.03
C PHE A 27 -10.86 17.59 13.08
N VAL A 28 -10.09 18.08 14.06
CA VAL A 28 -10.47 18.93 15.18
C VAL A 28 -9.19 19.60 15.70
N VAL A 29 -9.32 20.64 16.52
CA VAL A 29 -8.17 21.28 17.18
C VAL A 29 -7.37 20.21 17.95
N GLY A 30 -6.16 19.90 17.50
CA GLY A 30 -5.27 18.89 18.08
C GLY A 30 -5.22 17.54 17.36
N GLY A 31 -6.13 17.27 16.42
CA GLY A 31 -6.08 16.11 15.52
C GLY A 31 -5.38 16.46 14.21
N VAL A 32 -4.10 16.81 14.30
CA VAL A 32 -3.22 17.17 13.19
C VAL A 32 -2.38 15.94 12.84
N CYS A 33 -1.98 15.79 11.58
CA CYS A 33 -1.02 14.76 11.19
C CYS A 33 0.27 14.89 12.02
N ASP A 34 0.54 13.88 12.85
CA ASP A 34 1.76 13.73 13.64
C ASP A 34 2.44 12.42 13.22
N PRO A 35 3.50 12.47 12.40
CA PRO A 35 4.16 11.26 11.90
C PRO A 35 4.71 10.35 13.01
N SER A 36 4.91 10.87 14.24
CA SER A 36 5.36 10.05 15.39
C SER A 36 4.31 9.06 15.90
N ARG A 37 3.09 9.10 15.36
CA ARG A 37 1.99 8.16 15.68
C ARG A 37 2.05 6.86 14.88
N ALA A 38 2.92 6.81 13.88
CA ALA A 38 3.28 5.60 13.16
C ALA A 38 4.79 5.41 13.28
N THR A 39 5.23 4.25 13.75
CA THR A 39 6.66 3.96 13.88
C THR A 39 7.05 2.67 13.20
N LEU A 40 8.28 2.63 12.72
CA LEU A 40 9.03 1.46 12.29
C LEU A 40 10.09 1.21 13.37
N ASN A 41 9.96 0.10 14.10
CA ASN A 41 10.79 -0.21 15.26
C ASN A 41 11.83 -1.29 14.98
N SER A 42 11.72 -2.00 13.86
CA SER A 42 12.63 -3.10 13.52
C SER A 42 12.65 -3.38 12.03
N ILE A 43 13.85 -3.64 11.51
CA ILE A 43 14.08 -4.23 10.20
C ILE A 43 15.00 -5.45 10.38
N MET A 44 14.52 -6.62 9.98
CA MET A 44 15.31 -7.85 9.94
C MET A 44 15.25 -8.43 8.53
N GLU A 45 16.27 -9.17 8.10
CA GLU A 45 16.12 -10.01 6.90
C GLU A 45 15.02 -11.06 7.15
N SER A 46 14.18 -11.33 6.16
CA SER A 46 13.09 -12.29 6.30
C SER A 46 13.61 -13.67 6.70
N GLY A 47 12.97 -14.30 7.69
CA GLY A 47 13.41 -15.58 8.26
C GLY A 47 14.61 -15.51 9.21
N GLU A 48 15.24 -14.34 9.37
CA GLU A 48 16.33 -14.12 10.31
C GLU A 48 15.85 -13.43 11.61
N ALA A 49 16.72 -13.39 12.62
CA ALA A 49 16.42 -12.81 13.93
C ALA A 49 17.32 -11.62 14.30
N SER A 50 18.14 -11.16 13.36
CA SER A 50 19.12 -10.09 13.60
C SER A 50 18.54 -8.74 13.18
N GLU A 51 18.51 -7.79 14.11
CA GLU A 51 18.16 -6.40 13.84
C GLU A 51 19.21 -5.74 12.93
N LEU A 52 18.73 -5.01 11.92
CA LEU A 52 19.56 -4.29 10.96
C LEU A 52 19.60 -2.79 11.20
N LEU A 53 18.59 -2.22 11.89
CA LEU A 53 18.61 -0.82 12.27
C LEU A 53 19.73 -0.55 13.28
N GLY A 54 20.48 0.53 13.06
CA GLY A 54 21.60 0.90 13.91
C GLY A 54 21.19 1.68 15.18
N GLY A 55 21.91 1.48 16.28
CA GLY A 55 21.75 2.26 17.51
C GLY A 55 21.16 1.48 18.69
N VAL A 56 20.81 2.19 19.77
CA VAL A 56 20.19 1.59 20.96
C VAL A 56 18.68 1.83 20.88
N ASN A 57 17.91 0.77 20.62
CA ASN A 57 16.46 0.81 20.36
C ASN A 57 16.10 1.73 19.18
N PRO A 58 16.60 1.45 17.97
CA PRO A 58 16.28 2.26 16.80
C PRO A 58 14.78 2.27 16.52
N SER A 59 14.29 3.42 16.09
CA SER A 59 12.91 3.61 15.67
C SER A 59 12.84 4.80 14.72
N TYR A 60 12.10 4.65 13.65
CA TYR A 60 11.74 5.73 12.72
C TYR A 60 10.27 6.05 12.90
N SER A 61 9.94 7.34 12.99
CA SER A 61 8.56 7.80 12.72
C SER A 61 8.25 7.63 11.23
N ALA A 62 6.98 7.68 10.86
CA ALA A 62 6.60 7.89 9.46
C ALA A 62 7.33 9.12 8.88
N SER A 63 7.73 9.04 7.62
CA SER A 63 8.39 10.13 6.89
C SER A 63 7.43 11.30 6.67
N ALA A 64 6.16 11.00 6.40
CA ALA A 64 5.11 11.99 6.21
C ALA A 64 3.73 11.44 6.61
N CYS A 65 2.75 12.34 6.73
CA CYS A 65 1.34 11.94 6.79
C CYS A 65 0.40 12.95 6.12
N LEU A 66 -0.78 12.47 5.73
CA LEU A 66 -1.86 13.24 5.13
C LEU A 66 -3.20 12.91 5.78
N VAL A 67 -4.08 13.90 5.90
CA VAL A 67 -5.33 13.81 6.67
C VAL A 67 -6.52 14.12 5.79
N PHE A 68 -7.57 13.30 5.84
CA PHE A 68 -8.73 13.40 4.96
C PHE A 68 -10.05 13.22 5.70
N ASP A 69 -10.98 14.17 5.51
CA ASP A 69 -12.36 14.04 5.98
C ASP A 69 -13.17 13.15 5.03
N GLY A 70 -13.97 12.24 5.60
CA GLY A 70 -14.72 11.24 4.86
C GLY A 70 -14.26 9.81 5.09
N ASN A 71 -14.56 8.95 4.12
CA ASN A 71 -14.24 7.52 4.17
C ASN A 71 -13.20 7.20 3.10
N ASP A 72 -12.26 6.32 3.41
CA ASP A 72 -11.32 5.73 2.45
C ASP A 72 -11.83 4.44 1.82
N ASP A 73 -12.89 3.83 2.35
CA ASP A 73 -13.47 2.56 1.86
C ASP A 73 -14.22 2.66 0.51
N GLY A 74 -14.52 1.50 -0.08
CA GLY A 74 -15.20 1.33 -1.38
C GLY A 74 -14.21 1.32 -2.55
N ASN A 75 -14.59 1.91 -3.69
CA ASN A 75 -13.74 1.92 -4.90
C ASN A 75 -12.33 2.52 -4.68
N ALA A 76 -12.16 3.34 -3.65
CA ALA A 76 -10.86 3.92 -3.30
C ALA A 76 -9.88 2.85 -2.77
N ASN A 77 -10.34 1.77 -2.15
CA ASN A 77 -9.50 0.65 -1.69
C ASN A 77 -9.85 -0.69 -2.39
N ASP A 78 -10.47 -0.62 -3.58
CA ASP A 78 -10.82 -1.80 -4.41
C ASP A 78 -10.24 -1.62 -5.84
N PRO A 79 -8.90 -1.56 -5.97
CA PRO A 79 -8.25 -1.43 -7.27
C PRO A 79 -8.59 -2.63 -8.16
N GLN A 80 -8.72 -2.39 -9.46
CA GLN A 80 -9.16 -3.40 -10.42
C GLN A 80 -8.01 -4.25 -10.93
N VAL A 81 -6.88 -3.62 -11.28
CA VAL A 81 -5.67 -4.32 -11.76
C VAL A 81 -4.64 -4.35 -10.65
N ASN A 82 -4.57 -3.30 -9.83
CA ASN A 82 -3.75 -3.20 -8.64
C ASN A 82 -2.25 -3.42 -8.91
N ILE A 83 -1.76 -2.79 -9.97
CA ILE A 83 -0.34 -2.76 -10.32
C ILE A 83 0.25 -1.36 -10.20
N GLY A 84 -0.48 -0.39 -9.65
CA GLY A 84 0.00 1.00 -9.56
C GLY A 84 -0.41 1.92 -10.71
N GLN A 85 -1.29 1.46 -11.58
CA GLN A 85 -1.81 2.26 -12.69
C GLN A 85 -2.54 3.50 -12.19
N LYS A 86 -2.38 4.60 -12.92
CA LYS A 86 -3.11 5.83 -12.67
C LYS A 86 -4.62 5.61 -12.62
N ASP A 87 -5.25 6.29 -11.66
CA ASP A 87 -6.68 6.22 -11.35
C ASP A 87 -7.16 4.82 -10.86
N ASP A 88 -6.26 3.89 -10.55
CA ASP A 88 -6.58 2.56 -10.02
C ASP A 88 -6.37 2.48 -8.50
N GLY A 89 -7.37 2.93 -7.74
CA GLY A 89 -7.33 2.98 -6.28
C GLY A 89 -6.83 4.33 -5.73
N LEU A 90 -6.92 4.52 -4.41
CA LEU A 90 -6.80 5.80 -3.72
C LEU A 90 -5.49 6.50 -4.02
N LEU A 91 -4.36 5.84 -3.76
CA LEU A 91 -3.04 6.44 -3.87
C LEU A 91 -2.58 6.62 -5.32
N ASN A 92 -3.23 5.95 -6.27
CA ASN A 92 -2.98 6.13 -7.70
C ASN A 92 -3.80 7.28 -8.33
N THR A 93 -4.56 8.01 -7.52
CA THR A 93 -5.23 9.24 -7.94
C THR A 93 -4.46 10.47 -7.49
N LYS A 94 -5.05 11.64 -7.73
CA LYS A 94 -4.54 12.92 -7.27
C LYS A 94 -5.45 13.50 -6.20
N TYR A 95 -4.90 14.31 -5.30
CA TYR A 95 -5.67 14.94 -4.24
C TYR A 95 -5.48 16.45 -4.15
N GLY A 96 -6.45 17.10 -3.50
CA GLY A 96 -6.39 18.52 -3.20
C GLY A 96 -6.61 19.43 -4.40
N PRO A 97 -6.58 20.76 -4.19
CA PRO A 97 -6.85 21.73 -5.24
C PRO A 97 -5.73 21.83 -6.29
N ASP A 98 -4.54 21.30 -5.97
CA ASP A 98 -3.35 21.37 -6.82
C ASP A 98 -3.10 20.05 -7.58
N ASP A 99 -4.03 19.09 -7.52
CA ASP A 99 -3.89 17.78 -8.16
C ASP A 99 -2.56 17.11 -7.75
N SER A 100 -2.27 17.12 -6.46
CA SER A 100 -1.04 16.58 -5.87
C SER A 100 -1.00 15.05 -5.91
N LEU A 101 0.20 14.49 -6.08
CA LEU A 101 0.46 13.06 -5.97
C LEU A 101 0.68 12.69 -4.50
N PHE A 102 0.30 11.47 -4.11
CA PHE A 102 0.49 10.97 -2.76
C PHE A 102 1.94 10.58 -2.54
N PHE A 103 2.64 11.33 -1.68
CA PHE A 103 4.00 11.06 -1.16
C PHE A 103 5.13 10.95 -2.19
N ILE A 104 4.83 11.16 -3.46
CA ILE A 104 5.80 11.07 -4.57
C ILE A 104 5.83 12.36 -5.36
N GLU A 105 6.92 12.58 -6.08
CA GLU A 105 7.11 13.66 -7.01
C GLU A 105 6.84 13.24 -8.47
N PRO A 106 6.52 14.18 -9.38
CA PRO A 106 6.21 13.86 -10.78
C PRO A 106 7.30 13.10 -11.54
N GLU A 107 8.57 13.29 -11.18
CA GLU A 107 9.72 12.57 -11.74
C GLU A 107 9.76 11.08 -11.38
N GLU A 108 8.99 10.66 -10.38
CA GLU A 108 8.93 9.28 -9.91
C GLU A 108 7.78 8.49 -10.54
N LEU A 109 6.97 9.12 -11.40
CA LEU A 109 5.94 8.42 -12.15
C LEU A 109 6.55 7.33 -13.05
N GLN A 110 5.81 6.24 -13.22
CA GLN A 110 6.23 5.04 -13.92
C GLN A 110 5.39 4.81 -15.17
N ASN A 111 5.87 3.96 -16.07
CA ASN A 111 5.13 3.53 -17.26
C ASN A 111 4.83 2.03 -17.12
N LEU A 112 3.72 1.70 -16.46
CA LEU A 112 3.38 0.32 -16.06
C LEU A 112 2.47 -0.39 -17.06
N ASP A 113 1.74 0.37 -17.88
CA ASP A 113 0.79 -0.17 -18.84
C ASP A 113 1.02 0.25 -20.31
N ASP A 114 2.06 1.05 -20.57
CA ASP A 114 2.35 1.65 -21.88
C ASP A 114 1.15 2.42 -22.47
N PHE A 115 0.33 3.03 -21.60
CA PHE A 115 -0.85 3.76 -21.99
C PHE A 115 -0.99 5.12 -21.27
N PRO A 116 -0.61 6.24 -21.92
CA PRO A 116 -0.20 6.35 -23.32
C PRO A 116 1.25 5.89 -23.58
N ALA A 117 1.50 5.33 -24.77
CA ALA A 117 2.77 4.70 -25.11
C ALA A 117 4.00 5.57 -24.82
N GLY A 118 4.93 5.00 -24.05
CA GLY A 118 6.19 5.61 -23.64
C GLY A 118 6.06 6.79 -22.66
N ILE A 119 4.88 7.01 -22.08
CA ILE A 119 4.64 8.05 -21.09
C ILE A 119 4.64 7.40 -19.72
N ALA A 120 5.38 7.99 -18.80
CA ALA A 120 5.32 7.63 -17.39
C ALA A 120 4.30 8.53 -16.69
N ASP A 121 3.11 8.01 -16.41
CA ASP A 121 2.07 8.71 -15.67
C ASP A 121 1.41 7.89 -14.56
N ASP A 122 1.94 6.70 -14.26
CA ASP A 122 1.47 5.79 -13.22
C ASP A 122 2.15 6.08 -11.86
N PRO A 123 1.40 6.30 -10.77
CA PRO A 123 1.99 6.52 -9.46
C PRO A 123 2.71 5.30 -8.85
N GLY A 124 2.29 4.08 -9.19
CA GLY A 124 2.99 2.85 -8.78
C GLY A 124 2.51 2.24 -7.46
N TRP A 125 1.40 2.70 -6.87
CA TRP A 125 0.91 2.18 -5.59
C TRP A 125 0.12 0.88 -5.75
N ILE A 126 0.54 -0.16 -5.04
CA ILE A 126 -0.13 -1.46 -4.96
C ILE A 126 -0.83 -1.56 -3.61
N HIS A 127 -2.14 -1.81 -3.62
CA HIS A 127 -2.89 -2.16 -2.43
C HIS A 127 -2.54 -3.59 -2.01
N LEU A 128 -2.05 -3.76 -0.78
CA LEU A 128 -1.62 -5.06 -0.28
C LEU A 128 -2.74 -5.79 0.44
N ALA A 129 -3.44 -5.10 1.34
CA ALA A 129 -4.55 -5.67 2.09
C ALA A 129 -5.42 -4.61 2.78
N SER A 130 -6.68 -4.99 2.99
CA SER A 130 -7.55 -4.37 3.98
C SER A 130 -7.52 -5.16 5.28
N VAL A 131 -7.39 -4.46 6.40
CA VAL A 131 -7.30 -5.03 7.74
C VAL A 131 -8.47 -4.55 8.59
N GLY A 132 -9.22 -5.48 9.16
CA GLY A 132 -10.40 -5.19 9.96
C GLY A 132 -11.08 -6.45 10.48
N GLY A 133 -12.24 -6.31 11.12
CA GLY A 133 -12.98 -7.42 11.71
C GLY A 133 -13.52 -7.10 13.11
N ALA A 134 -14.37 -7.97 13.66
CA ALA A 134 -14.96 -7.76 14.98
C ALA A 134 -13.86 -7.69 16.06
N ILE A 135 -13.69 -6.51 16.65
CA ILE A 135 -12.64 -6.16 17.59
C ILE A 135 -12.99 -6.72 18.99
N GLY A 136 -12.19 -7.66 19.48
CA GLY A 136 -12.02 -7.95 20.91
C GLY A 136 -10.60 -7.60 21.37
N GLN A 137 -10.38 -7.55 22.69
CA GLN A 137 -9.09 -7.20 23.32
C GLN A 137 -7.99 -8.17 22.93
N ASN A 138 -6.79 -7.66 22.61
CA ASN A 138 -5.64 -8.43 22.11
C ASN A 138 -5.91 -9.34 20.91
N ASP A 139 -6.99 -9.09 20.16
CA ASP A 139 -7.27 -9.88 18.97
C ASP A 139 -6.33 -9.46 17.83
N GLN A 140 -5.79 -10.48 17.16
CA GLN A 140 -5.17 -10.30 15.86
C GLN A 140 -6.26 -9.89 14.87
N LEU A 141 -6.08 -8.74 14.23
CA LEU A 141 -7.02 -8.25 13.22
C LEU A 141 -6.97 -9.16 11.98
N ALA A 142 -8.12 -9.36 11.33
CA ALA A 142 -8.15 -10.14 10.11
C ALA A 142 -7.54 -9.33 8.97
N VAL A 143 -6.64 -9.97 8.23
CA VAL A 143 -5.98 -9.41 7.06
C VAL A 143 -6.63 -10.03 5.82
N ASN A 144 -7.20 -9.18 4.97
CA ASN A 144 -7.76 -9.58 3.68
C ASN A 144 -6.83 -9.07 2.58
N TYR A 145 -5.97 -9.96 2.11
CA TYR A 145 -4.99 -9.66 1.06
C TYR A 145 -5.66 -9.42 -0.29
N ASP A 146 -5.07 -8.52 -1.07
CA ASP A 146 -5.48 -8.24 -2.44
C ASP A 146 -4.72 -9.13 -3.45
N ARG A 147 -4.97 -8.89 -4.73
CA ARG A 147 -4.28 -9.51 -5.86
C ARG A 147 -3.78 -8.42 -6.79
N ALA A 148 -2.66 -8.67 -7.47
CA ALA A 148 -2.12 -7.78 -8.48
C ALA A 148 -2.17 -8.42 -9.86
N GLY A 149 -2.43 -7.61 -10.88
CA GLY A 149 -2.49 -7.99 -12.28
C GLY A 149 -3.90 -8.33 -12.80
N PRO A 150 -3.99 -8.74 -14.08
CA PRO A 150 -2.89 -8.96 -14.99
C PRO A 150 -2.62 -7.70 -15.83
N ILE A 151 -1.35 -7.40 -16.08
CA ILE A 151 -0.95 -6.26 -16.94
C ILE A 151 -1.53 -6.40 -18.36
N THR A 152 -1.69 -7.64 -18.84
CA THR A 152 -2.25 -7.93 -20.16
C THR A 152 -3.39 -8.93 -20.07
N THR A 153 -4.31 -8.89 -21.04
CA THR A 153 -5.43 -9.82 -21.10
C THR A 153 -4.94 -11.28 -21.15
N GLY A 154 -5.27 -12.06 -20.11
CA GLY A 154 -4.83 -13.46 -19.99
C GLY A 154 -3.45 -13.64 -19.35
N GLY A 155 -2.85 -12.57 -18.81
CA GLY A 155 -1.61 -12.61 -18.05
C GLY A 155 -1.74 -13.24 -16.66
N LEU A 156 -0.61 -13.26 -15.94
CA LEU A 156 -0.53 -13.78 -14.58
C LEU A 156 -1.16 -12.79 -13.59
N PHE A 157 -1.87 -13.33 -12.60
CA PHE A 157 -2.21 -12.62 -11.38
C PHE A 157 -1.27 -13.08 -10.27
N LEU A 158 -0.84 -12.17 -9.43
CA LEU A 158 -0.12 -12.47 -8.20
C LEU A 158 -1.09 -12.35 -7.02
N ASP A 159 -1.15 -13.40 -6.21
CA ASP A 159 -1.88 -13.37 -4.95
C ASP A 159 -0.91 -12.79 -3.89
N ILE A 160 -1.26 -11.67 -3.26
CA ILE A 160 -0.34 -10.97 -2.33
C ILE A 160 -0.04 -11.83 -1.09
N ASP A 161 -0.99 -12.67 -0.67
CA ASP A 161 -0.81 -13.62 0.45
C ASP A 161 0.23 -14.71 0.18
N ALA A 162 0.62 -14.93 -1.08
CA ALA A 162 1.72 -15.81 -1.45
C ALA A 162 3.09 -15.12 -1.44
N LEU A 163 3.10 -13.79 -1.38
CA LEU A 163 4.33 -12.97 -1.47
C LEU A 163 4.77 -12.44 -0.11
N LEU A 164 3.82 -12.13 0.78
CA LEU A 164 4.13 -11.58 2.09
C LEU A 164 3.09 -11.99 3.11
N ASN A 165 3.49 -11.94 4.38
CA ASN A 165 2.61 -12.17 5.52
C ASN A 165 2.57 -10.92 6.39
N MET A 166 1.37 -10.53 6.79
CA MET A 166 1.09 -9.39 7.65
C MET A 166 0.37 -9.81 8.92
N THR A 167 0.68 -9.14 10.01
CA THR A 167 0.01 -9.33 11.30
C THR A 167 -0.20 -7.97 11.95
N PHE A 168 -1.42 -7.76 12.45
CA PHE A 168 -1.81 -6.56 13.18
C PHE A 168 -2.44 -6.98 14.49
N THR A 169 -1.89 -6.52 15.59
CA THR A 169 -2.36 -6.86 16.94
C THR A 169 -2.83 -5.59 17.62
N CYS A 170 -4.10 -5.55 18.04
CA CYS A 170 -4.59 -4.44 18.84
C CYS A 170 -3.86 -4.37 20.18
N VAL A 171 -3.31 -3.19 20.47
CA VAL A 171 -2.72 -2.88 21.76
C VAL A 171 -3.83 -2.32 22.64
N ASP A 172 -4.12 -3.02 23.73
CA ASP A 172 -5.25 -2.72 24.60
C ASP A 172 -5.20 -1.29 25.18
N ASP A 173 -6.36 -0.63 25.14
CA ASP A 173 -6.69 0.43 26.08
C ASP A 173 -7.68 -0.10 27.14
N ASP A 174 -7.78 0.57 28.28
CA ASP A 174 -8.62 0.16 29.44
C ASP A 174 -10.13 0.01 29.10
N ASN A 175 -10.55 0.33 27.87
CA ASN A 175 -11.96 0.35 27.44
C ASN A 175 -12.30 -0.72 26.39
N GLY A 176 -11.33 -1.55 25.96
CA GLY A 176 -11.55 -2.58 24.94
C GLY A 176 -11.76 -2.03 23.53
N GLU A 177 -11.30 -0.81 23.26
CA GLU A 177 -11.33 -0.19 21.95
C GLU A 177 -9.93 -0.23 21.33
N CYS A 178 -9.81 -0.74 20.10
CA CYS A 178 -8.52 -0.77 19.41
C CYS A 178 -8.14 0.63 18.92
N LYS A 179 -7.27 1.32 19.67
CA LYS A 179 -6.76 2.68 19.34
C LYS A 179 -5.28 2.69 18.96
N ALA A 180 -4.62 1.56 19.11
CA ALA A 180 -3.26 1.36 18.67
C ALA A 180 -3.11 -0.09 18.19
N VAL A 181 -2.22 -0.30 17.23
CA VAL A 181 -1.88 -1.62 16.72
C VAL A 181 -0.37 -1.76 16.62
N ASP A 182 0.14 -2.92 17.01
CA ASP A 182 1.47 -3.37 16.62
C ASP A 182 1.33 -4.12 15.29
N TRP A 183 2.24 -3.86 14.36
CA TRP A 183 2.21 -4.44 13.03
C TRP A 183 3.52 -5.14 12.69
N VAL A 184 3.41 -6.19 11.88
CA VAL A 184 4.53 -6.93 11.29
C VAL A 184 4.19 -7.20 9.84
N ILE A 185 5.11 -6.92 8.93
CA ILE A 185 5.05 -7.28 7.51
C ILE A 185 6.33 -8.04 7.18
N GLU A 186 6.20 -9.28 6.72
CA GLU A 186 7.33 -10.15 6.37
C GLU A 186 7.19 -10.61 4.93
N THR A 187 8.12 -10.20 4.08
CA THR A 187 8.19 -10.63 2.67
C THR A 187 8.76 -12.05 2.57
N ASP A 188 8.25 -12.86 1.64
CA ASP A 188 8.73 -14.21 1.44
C ASP A 188 10.20 -14.17 0.95
N PRO A 189 11.15 -14.90 1.57
CA PRO A 189 12.54 -14.91 1.12
C PRO A 189 12.74 -15.35 -0.36
N SER A 190 11.80 -16.12 -0.91
CA SER A 190 11.78 -16.56 -2.31
C SER A 190 11.14 -15.55 -3.27
N ILE A 191 10.70 -14.40 -2.77
CA ILE A 191 10.02 -13.36 -3.54
C ILE A 191 10.88 -12.82 -4.69
N ILE A 192 12.20 -12.78 -4.55
CA ILE A 192 13.12 -12.24 -5.56
C ILE A 192 12.92 -12.94 -6.92
N ASP A 193 12.78 -14.27 -6.94
CA ASP A 193 12.63 -15.02 -8.20
C ASP A 193 11.23 -14.85 -8.85
N GLN A 194 10.21 -14.51 -8.06
CA GLN A 194 8.81 -14.41 -8.50
C GLN A 194 8.42 -12.96 -8.84
N VAL A 195 8.92 -11.99 -8.07
CA VAL A 195 8.59 -10.56 -8.18
C VAL A 195 9.51 -9.83 -9.15
N SER A 196 10.78 -10.25 -9.32
CA SER A 196 11.64 -9.71 -10.38
C SER A 196 11.09 -9.87 -11.80
N GLN A 197 10.12 -10.78 -12.01
CA GLN A 197 9.41 -10.93 -13.29
C GLN A 197 8.26 -9.93 -13.49
N LEU A 198 7.76 -9.29 -12.43
CA LEU A 198 6.62 -8.38 -12.50
C LEU A 198 6.96 -6.93 -12.07
N LEU A 199 7.79 -6.75 -11.04
CA LEU A 199 8.05 -5.46 -10.35
C LEU A 199 9.56 -5.09 -10.30
N GLY A 200 10.46 -5.99 -10.70
CA GLY A 200 11.89 -5.66 -10.83
C GLY A 200 12.70 -5.74 -9.52
N GLU A 201 12.39 -4.92 -8.50
CA GLU A 201 13.08 -4.92 -7.19
C GLU A 201 12.35 -5.79 -6.14
N ALA A 202 13.02 -6.08 -5.00
CA ALA A 202 12.54 -7.03 -4.00
C ALA A 202 11.83 -6.38 -2.80
N THR A 203 12.05 -5.08 -2.60
CA THR A 203 11.54 -4.31 -1.46
C THR A 203 10.95 -3.00 -1.97
N PHE A 204 9.78 -2.65 -1.44
CA PHE A 204 9.06 -1.41 -1.72
C PHE A 204 9.91 -0.17 -1.39
N ASP A 205 9.78 0.91 -2.17
CA ASP A 205 10.39 2.20 -1.83
C ASP A 205 9.55 2.97 -0.80
N HIS A 206 8.23 2.80 -0.83
CA HIS A 206 7.31 3.33 0.16
C HIS A 206 6.36 2.27 0.74
N LEU A 207 5.98 2.45 2.00
CA LEU A 207 4.91 1.71 2.68
C LEU A 207 3.94 2.69 3.33
N VAL A 208 2.67 2.63 2.91
CA VAL A 208 1.62 3.51 3.42
C VAL A 208 0.58 2.73 4.21
N PHE A 209 0.26 3.23 5.40
CA PHE A 209 -0.89 2.81 6.19
C PHE A 209 -2.01 3.85 6.08
N SER A 210 -3.17 3.47 5.54
CA SER A 210 -4.40 4.24 5.67
C SER A 210 -5.16 3.78 6.92
N ILE A 211 -5.41 4.69 7.84
CA ILE A 211 -6.09 4.41 9.11
C ILE A 211 -7.42 5.14 9.14
N LYS A 212 -8.53 4.42 9.13
CA LYS A 212 -9.87 4.98 9.31
C LYS A 212 -10.24 5.01 10.80
N ALA A 213 -10.56 6.19 11.31
CA ALA A 213 -11.17 6.34 12.63
C ALA A 213 -12.16 7.52 12.66
N GLY A 214 -13.25 7.40 13.40
CA GLY A 214 -14.27 8.45 13.47
C GLY A 214 -14.84 8.85 12.11
N ASN A 215 -14.75 10.14 11.76
CA ASN A 215 -15.29 10.69 10.51
C ASN A 215 -14.24 10.87 9.39
N GLY A 216 -12.97 10.50 9.62
CA GLY A 216 -11.91 10.67 8.62
C GLY A 216 -10.91 9.53 8.59
N PHE A 217 -9.86 9.69 7.80
CA PHE A 217 -8.71 8.79 7.75
C PHE A 217 -7.39 9.54 7.58
N ILE A 218 -6.29 8.88 7.97
CA ILE A 218 -4.92 9.40 7.86
C ILE A 218 -4.10 8.40 7.10
N LEU A 219 -3.27 8.91 6.20
CA LEU A 219 -2.23 8.15 5.52
C LEU A 219 -0.91 8.43 6.23
N TYR A 220 -0.21 7.38 6.65
CA TYR A 220 1.16 7.43 7.15
C TYR A 220 2.08 6.78 6.14
N ASP A 221 3.11 7.50 5.70
CA ASP A 221 4.09 7.02 4.72
C ASP A 221 5.44 6.74 5.39
N PHE A 222 6.02 5.59 5.08
CA PHE A 222 7.41 5.27 5.35
C PHE A 222 8.17 5.24 4.03
N ASP A 223 8.99 6.26 3.81
CA ASP A 223 9.90 6.37 2.67
C ASP A 223 11.22 5.65 3.00
N PHE A 224 11.42 4.48 2.39
CA PHE A 224 12.62 3.67 2.58
C PHE A 224 13.83 4.20 1.82
N ILE A 225 13.66 5.06 0.81
CA ILE A 225 14.77 5.75 0.15
C ILE A 225 15.48 6.63 1.17
N ASP A 226 14.71 7.45 1.88
CA ASP A 226 15.22 8.34 2.92
C ASP A 226 15.69 7.57 4.16
N ILE A 227 14.92 6.58 4.63
CA ILE A 227 15.30 5.78 5.81
C ILE A 227 16.61 5.01 5.57
N PHE A 228 16.76 4.34 4.42
CA PHE A 228 17.98 3.59 4.13
C PHE A 228 19.18 4.52 3.90
N ALA A 229 18.98 5.67 3.25
CA ALA A 229 20.03 6.67 3.09
C ALA A 229 20.50 7.23 4.45
N GLN A 230 19.56 7.50 5.37
CA GLN A 230 19.86 7.96 6.72
C GLN A 230 20.60 6.89 7.52
N GLU A 231 20.14 5.64 7.49
CA GLU A 231 20.82 4.51 8.14
C GLU A 231 22.25 4.32 7.64
N LEU A 232 22.48 4.40 6.32
CA LEU A 232 23.82 4.28 5.75
C LEU A 232 24.72 5.46 6.14
N SER A 233 24.15 6.67 6.25
CA SER A 233 24.88 7.87 6.69
C SER A 233 25.30 7.77 8.16
N ASP A 234 24.39 7.40 9.06
CA ASP A 234 24.64 7.34 10.49
C ASP A 234 25.41 6.08 10.91
N TYR A 235 25.19 4.98 10.20
CA TYR A 235 25.80 3.67 10.42
C TYR A 235 26.40 3.11 9.12
N PRO A 236 27.63 3.49 8.75
CA PRO A 236 28.26 3.10 7.48
C PRO A 236 28.48 1.59 7.24
N ALA A 237 28.19 0.76 8.24
CA ALA A 237 28.22 -0.70 8.13
C ALA A 237 26.84 -1.32 7.90
N SER A 238 25.78 -0.50 7.75
CA SER A 238 24.43 -0.96 7.44
C SER A 238 24.41 -1.74 6.12
N SER A 239 23.64 -2.82 6.11
CA SER A 239 23.42 -3.69 4.94
C SER A 239 22.04 -3.48 4.30
N LEU A 240 21.31 -2.44 4.71
CA LEU A 240 19.98 -2.14 4.17
C LEU A 240 20.04 -1.78 2.68
N ASN A 241 19.17 -2.39 1.88
CA ASN A 241 19.08 -2.22 0.43
C ASN A 241 17.75 -2.75 -0.12
N PHE A 242 17.37 -2.35 -1.33
CA PHE A 242 16.09 -2.74 -1.96
C PHE A 242 16.05 -4.15 -2.59
N ASN A 243 17.15 -4.91 -2.53
CA ASN A 243 17.26 -6.26 -3.09
C ASN A 243 17.15 -7.37 -2.04
N THR A 244 16.95 -7.02 -0.77
CA THR A 244 16.87 -7.97 0.34
C THR A 244 15.44 -8.03 0.88
N PRO A 245 14.82 -9.21 0.95
CA PRO A 245 13.50 -9.37 1.57
C PRO A 245 13.61 -9.12 3.08
N TYR A 246 12.70 -8.30 3.59
CA TYR A 246 12.67 -7.92 4.99
C TYR A 246 11.40 -8.35 5.73
N LYS A 247 11.60 -8.51 7.04
CA LYS A 247 10.61 -8.44 8.09
C LYS A 247 10.68 -7.07 8.76
N LEU A 248 9.61 -6.31 8.57
CA LEU A 248 9.42 -4.98 9.10
C LEU A 248 8.43 -5.06 10.26
N SER A 249 8.67 -4.35 11.36
CA SER A 249 7.67 -4.23 12.42
C SER A 249 7.68 -2.88 13.10
N GLY A 250 6.54 -2.52 13.68
CA GLY A 250 6.29 -1.18 14.17
C GLY A 250 4.99 -1.05 14.92
N SER A 251 4.56 0.19 15.15
CA SER A 251 3.26 0.48 15.77
C SER A 251 2.53 1.64 15.08
N LEU A 252 1.21 1.66 15.21
CA LEU A 252 0.32 2.73 14.75
C LEU A 252 -0.59 3.14 15.91
N SER A 253 -0.94 4.43 16.00
CA SER A 253 -1.85 4.97 17.01
C SER A 253 -2.85 5.96 16.40
N THR A 254 -4.09 5.95 16.88
CA THR A 254 -5.13 6.92 16.49
C THR A 254 -5.12 8.20 17.33
N GLY A 255 -3.98 8.55 17.94
CA GLY A 255 -3.83 9.77 18.75
C GLY A 255 -4.26 11.05 18.03
N ASP A 256 -4.20 11.06 16.70
CA ASP A 256 -4.61 12.16 15.82
C ASP A 256 -6.12 12.23 15.61
N PHE A 257 -6.84 11.14 15.88
CA PHE A 257 -8.29 11.06 15.75
C PHE A 257 -8.98 11.36 17.07
N LEU A 258 -8.77 12.56 17.61
CA LEU A 258 -9.46 12.95 18.82
C LEU A 258 -10.97 13.08 18.58
N ASN A 259 -11.77 12.68 19.56
CA ASN A 259 -13.21 12.91 19.56
C ASN A 259 -13.52 14.42 19.53
N PRO A 260 -14.78 14.85 19.30
CA PRO A 260 -15.13 16.27 19.23
C PRO A 260 -14.78 17.11 20.48
N ASN A 261 -14.57 16.46 21.62
CA ASN A 261 -14.18 17.11 22.87
C ASN A 261 -12.65 17.23 23.03
N GLY A 262 -11.85 16.71 22.09
CA GLY A 262 -10.40 16.77 22.08
C GLY A 262 -9.74 15.97 23.20
N ASN A 263 -10.44 15.03 23.82
CA ASN A 263 -10.01 14.43 25.10
C ASN A 263 -9.76 12.92 25.04
N SER A 264 -10.08 12.26 23.93
CA SER A 264 -9.84 10.83 23.74
C SER A 264 -9.70 10.50 22.26
N ALA A 265 -8.75 9.64 21.92
CA ALA A 265 -8.60 9.08 20.58
C ALA A 265 -9.79 8.17 20.24
N GLN A 266 -10.13 8.10 18.96
CA GLN A 266 -11.21 7.26 18.43
C GLN A 266 -10.66 5.89 18.01
N ALA A 267 -11.49 4.86 18.16
CA ALA A 267 -11.12 3.50 17.77
C ALA A 267 -10.91 3.39 16.25
N ILE A 268 -9.99 2.51 15.86
CA ILE A 268 -9.75 2.10 14.48
C ILE A 268 -11.01 1.39 13.97
N SER A 269 -11.53 1.86 12.86
CA SER A 269 -12.62 1.19 12.14
C SER A 269 -12.07 0.12 11.21
N HIS A 270 -11.03 0.47 10.44
CA HIS A 270 -10.31 -0.42 9.55
C HIS A 270 -8.96 0.24 9.17
N LEU A 271 -8.06 -0.56 8.60
CA LEU A 271 -6.79 -0.12 8.04
C LEU A 271 -6.67 -0.62 6.61
N ASN A 272 -5.92 0.09 5.76
CA ASN A 272 -5.49 -0.40 4.46
C ASN A 272 -3.99 -0.24 4.35
N VAL A 273 -3.33 -1.21 3.74
CA VAL A 273 -1.88 -1.24 3.57
C VAL A 273 -1.60 -1.12 2.08
N TRP A 274 -0.75 -0.16 1.73
CA TRP A 274 -0.31 0.08 0.37
C TRP A 274 1.21 0.07 0.35
N ALA A 275 1.79 -0.37 -0.76
CA ALA A 275 3.22 -0.27 -0.98
C ALA A 275 3.48 0.20 -2.41
N ARG A 276 4.59 0.89 -2.59
CA ARG A 276 5.01 1.36 -3.92
C ARG A 276 6.24 0.59 -4.37
N ASP A 277 6.19 0.19 -5.64
CA ASP A 277 7.32 -0.44 -6.29
C ASP A 277 8.38 0.62 -6.66
N PRO A 278 9.68 0.44 -6.36
CA PRO A 278 10.70 1.43 -6.64
C PRO A 278 10.70 1.94 -8.09
N SER A 279 10.54 3.25 -8.27
CA SER A 279 10.79 3.86 -9.58
C SER A 279 12.30 3.96 -9.80
N ASP A 280 12.93 2.99 -10.46
CA ASP A 280 14.34 3.15 -10.86
C ASP A 280 14.43 4.21 -11.98
N PRO A 281 15.06 5.38 -11.76
CA PRO A 281 15.23 6.41 -12.79
C PRO A 281 16.12 5.94 -13.96
N SER A 282 16.83 4.82 -13.81
CA SER A 282 17.63 4.15 -14.83
C SER A 282 16.89 3.04 -15.59
N ILE A 283 15.74 2.57 -15.09
CA ILE A 283 14.89 1.56 -15.72
C ILE A 283 13.52 2.18 -16.06
N THR A 284 13.52 3.08 -17.04
CA THR A 284 12.29 3.55 -17.71
C THR A 284 11.67 2.51 -18.67
N ARG A 285 12.06 1.24 -18.51
CA ARG A 285 11.50 0.10 -19.25
C ARG A 285 11.54 -1.13 -18.35
N ILE A 286 10.44 -1.39 -17.65
CA ILE A 286 10.11 -2.78 -17.34
C ILE A 286 9.87 -3.41 -18.72
N ASN A 287 10.87 -4.13 -19.23
CA ASN A 287 10.66 -4.92 -20.44
C ASN A 287 9.55 -5.90 -20.10
N GLU A 288 8.43 -5.82 -20.82
CA GLU A 288 7.37 -6.82 -20.78
C GLU A 288 8.00 -8.21 -20.66
N PRO A 289 7.58 -9.06 -19.71
CA PRO A 289 8.16 -10.38 -19.57
C PRO A 289 8.06 -11.05 -20.93
N SER A 290 9.23 -11.31 -21.53
CA SER A 290 9.30 -11.73 -22.92
C SER A 290 8.32 -12.90 -23.09
N THR A 291 7.39 -12.77 -24.03
CA THR A 291 6.35 -13.79 -24.27
C THR A 291 6.97 -15.18 -24.51
N PHE A 292 8.24 -15.22 -24.88
CA PHE A 292 9.09 -16.41 -24.99
C PHE A 292 9.42 -17.09 -23.65
N GLY A 293 9.69 -16.33 -22.58
CA GLY A 293 9.99 -16.85 -21.24
C GLY A 293 8.78 -17.49 -20.56
N ILE A 294 7.61 -16.85 -20.65
CA ILE A 294 6.33 -17.39 -20.15
C ILE A 294 5.95 -18.66 -20.91
N PHE A 295 6.20 -18.73 -22.23
CA PHE A 295 5.94 -19.94 -23.01
C PHE A 295 6.83 -21.10 -22.57
N ILE A 296 8.10 -20.84 -22.23
CA ILE A 296 9.03 -21.85 -21.72
C ILE A 296 8.63 -22.31 -20.32
N LEU A 297 8.25 -21.40 -19.43
CA LEU A 297 7.77 -21.74 -18.08
C LEU A 297 6.44 -22.51 -18.11
N ALA A 298 5.51 -22.15 -18.98
CA ALA A 298 4.26 -22.89 -19.19
C ALA A 298 4.52 -24.32 -19.74
N VAL A 299 5.47 -24.46 -20.67
CA VAL A 299 5.87 -25.77 -21.20
C VAL A 299 6.56 -26.61 -20.12
N ILE A 300 7.45 -26.02 -19.32
CA ILE A 300 8.12 -26.71 -18.21
C ILE A 300 7.11 -27.11 -17.13
N GLY A 301 6.20 -26.22 -16.73
CA GLY A 301 5.14 -26.52 -15.76
C GLY A 301 4.24 -27.67 -16.20
N VAL A 302 3.85 -27.73 -17.48
CA VAL A 302 3.06 -28.83 -18.05
C VAL A 302 3.86 -30.14 -18.12
N ILE A 303 5.16 -30.08 -18.43
CA ILE A 303 6.03 -31.27 -18.46
C ILE A 303 6.24 -31.80 -17.04
N SER A 304 6.51 -30.94 -16.06
CA SER A 304 6.68 -31.29 -14.65
C SER A 304 5.40 -31.89 -14.06
N ALA A 305 4.23 -31.30 -14.35
CA ALA A 305 2.93 -31.85 -13.93
C ALA A 305 2.63 -33.21 -14.59
N ARG A 306 3.06 -33.45 -15.83
CA ARG A 306 2.91 -34.75 -16.52
C ARG A 306 3.88 -35.80 -16.00
N LEU A 307 5.09 -35.42 -15.60
CA LEU A 307 6.08 -36.32 -15.00
C LEU A 307 5.69 -36.71 -13.57
N ALA A 308 5.18 -35.77 -12.76
CA ALA A 308 4.66 -36.03 -11.42
C ALA A 308 3.46 -36.99 -11.44
N ARG A 309 2.57 -36.87 -12.44
CA ARG A 309 1.44 -37.81 -12.61
C ARG A 309 1.84 -39.21 -13.09
N LYS A 310 3.06 -39.40 -13.60
CA LYS A 310 3.57 -40.70 -14.06
C LYS A 310 4.33 -41.49 -12.99
N ASN A 311 4.66 -40.89 -11.85
CA ASN A 311 5.26 -41.59 -10.71
C ASN A 311 4.34 -41.59 -9.48
N PRO A 312 3.24 -42.36 -9.47
CA PRO A 312 2.69 -42.83 -8.22
C PRO A 312 3.58 -43.96 -7.69
N GLN A 313 4.40 -43.64 -6.68
CA GLN A 313 5.00 -44.54 -5.68
C GLN A 313 6.11 -45.52 -6.14
N ILE A 314 7.29 -45.39 -5.53
CA ILE A 314 8.07 -46.54 -5.01
C ILE A 314 8.62 -46.17 -3.63
N SER A 315 8.09 -46.87 -2.61
CA SER A 315 8.43 -47.01 -1.18
C SER A 315 8.61 -45.76 -0.31
#